data_AF-A0A920DLU3-F1
#
_entry.id   AF-A0A920DLU3-F1
#
_cell.length_a   1.000
_cell.length_b   1.000
_cell.length_c   1.000
_cell.angle_alpha   90.00
_cell.angle_beta   90.00
_cell.angle_gamma   90.00
#
_symmetry.space_group_name_H-M   'P 1'
#
loop_
_entity.id
_entity.type
_entity.pdbx_description
1 polymer ?
#
loop_
_entity_poly.entity_id
_entity_poly.type
_entity_poly.pdbx_seq_one_letter_code
_entity_poly.pdbx_strand_id
1 'polypeptide(L)'
;MNNKILETVKSFDELSVNPEVFISPSKNFRSRIEFGYKNDSYTMMDGESQIFFSKSNVPIKMISNNMECILHDINCSKTLKNKLFGINYRSNNVTTICTLIYHRPLDEKWLLEIKDIEDKYKNIFFVGRSKGKIYGSSNEYWSNVMLNNEYFWIKQDDESFFQPNFYLMPRMINFICKNLSINYQSSNLLELYCGCGTFTLPLSKYFNFVFATENNRKAISHLHSSIKKNNFKNINIARLSDLETIEAFSGKTFRRLNNFDLKSYKFDTILVDPPRSGLSPESIDFIKKFEQIIYISCNSETFFRDLKLLNKKINKSAIFDQFVNTRHIELIGILND
;
A
#
# COMPACT_ATOMS: atom_id res chain seq x y z
N MET A 1 -11.65 18.71 14.96
CA MET A 1 -10.95 18.26 13.74
C MET A 1 -9.47 18.23 14.07
N ASN A 2 -8.73 17.19 13.65
CA ASN A 2 -7.32 17.01 13.98
C ASN A 2 -6.47 18.18 13.41
N ASN A 3 -5.52 18.76 14.17
CA ASN A 3 -4.79 19.97 13.76
C ASN A 3 -4.16 19.86 12.35
N LYS A 4 -3.58 18.70 12.02
CA LYS A 4 -3.00 18.44 10.70
C LYS A 4 -4.01 18.55 9.54
N ILE A 5 -5.27 18.19 9.77
CA ILE A 5 -6.32 18.28 8.75
C ILE A 5 -6.66 19.75 8.53
N LEU A 6 -6.80 20.53 9.60
CA LEU A 6 -7.06 21.96 9.51
C LEU A 6 -5.93 22.72 8.79
N GLU A 7 -4.68 22.39 9.11
CA GLU A 7 -3.50 22.93 8.42
C GLU A 7 -3.51 22.58 6.92
N THR A 8 -3.83 21.33 6.60
CA THR A 8 -3.91 20.87 5.20
C THR A 8 -5.06 21.56 4.44
N VAL A 9 -6.23 21.73 5.07
CA VAL A 9 -7.36 22.47 4.47
C VAL A 9 -6.97 23.90 4.15
N LYS A 10 -6.26 24.60 5.05
CA LYS A 10 -5.75 25.96 4.78
C LYS A 10 -4.85 26.01 3.56
N SER A 11 -3.99 25.02 3.35
CA SER A 11 -3.16 24.94 2.13
C SER A 11 -3.98 24.74 0.86
N PHE A 12 -5.16 24.11 0.93
CA PHE A 12 -6.09 24.03 -0.19
C PHE A 12 -6.90 25.32 -0.38
N ASP A 13 -7.20 26.06 0.69
CA ASP A 13 -7.87 27.37 0.62
C ASP A 13 -7.05 28.38 -0.20
N GLU A 14 -5.71 28.34 -0.08
CA GLU A 14 -4.79 29.13 -0.91
C GLU A 14 -4.93 28.84 -2.42
N LEU A 15 -5.45 27.67 -2.77
CA LEU A 15 -5.73 27.24 -4.15
C LEU A 15 -7.20 27.42 -4.54
N SER A 16 -8.05 27.96 -3.65
CA SER A 16 -9.50 28.07 -3.84
C SER A 16 -10.18 26.72 -4.13
N VAL A 17 -9.67 25.63 -3.53
CA VAL A 17 -10.17 24.26 -3.71
C VAL A 17 -10.72 23.77 -2.38
N ASN A 18 -11.91 23.15 -2.38
CA ASN A 18 -12.49 22.57 -1.18
C ASN A 18 -12.39 21.03 -1.20
N PRO A 19 -11.46 20.42 -0.43
CA PRO A 19 -11.26 18.98 -0.44
C PRO A 19 -12.33 18.21 0.36
N GLU A 20 -12.71 17.02 -0.11
CA GLU A 20 -13.47 16.07 0.70
C GLU A 20 -12.59 15.53 1.85
N VAL A 21 -13.11 15.42 3.07
CA VAL A 21 -12.32 14.95 4.22
C VAL A 21 -12.81 13.59 4.72
N PHE A 22 -11.91 12.61 4.74
CA PHE A 22 -12.16 11.26 5.20
C PHE A 22 -11.38 10.97 6.47
N ILE A 23 -12.11 10.80 7.58
CA ILE A 23 -11.54 10.51 8.90
C ILE A 23 -11.57 8.99 9.15
N SER A 24 -10.49 8.47 9.73
CA SER A 24 -10.39 7.09 10.20
C SER A 24 -10.65 7.01 11.71
N PRO A 25 -11.13 5.87 12.25
CA PRO A 25 -11.18 5.66 13.69
C PRO A 25 -9.81 5.88 14.36
N SER A 26 -9.81 6.44 15.58
CA SER A 26 -8.56 6.74 16.33
C SER A 26 -7.81 5.50 16.83
N LYS A 27 -8.46 4.34 16.77
CA LYS A 27 -7.95 3.03 17.20
C LYS A 27 -8.39 1.96 16.20
N ASN A 28 -7.66 0.86 16.15
CA ASN A 28 -7.96 -0.34 15.39
C ASN A 28 -8.09 -0.12 13.88
N PHE A 29 -7.29 0.77 13.29
CA PHE A 29 -7.37 1.10 11.86
C PHE A 29 -6.24 0.49 11.04
N ARG A 30 -5.11 0.16 11.67
CA ARG A 30 -3.88 -0.18 10.96
C ARG A 30 -3.80 -1.67 10.63
N SER A 31 -3.83 -2.02 9.34
CA SER A 31 -3.77 -3.39 8.82
C SER A 31 -2.35 -3.96 8.77
N ARG A 32 -1.33 -3.08 8.78
CA ARG A 32 0.09 -3.44 8.83
C ARG A 32 0.80 -2.67 9.94
N ILE A 33 1.48 -3.36 10.83
CA ILE A 33 2.27 -2.76 11.89
C ILE A 33 3.55 -3.55 12.16
N GLU A 34 4.61 -2.85 12.52
CA GLU A 34 5.94 -3.41 12.72
C GLU A 34 6.44 -2.97 14.09
N PHE A 35 6.88 -3.94 14.90
CA PHE A 35 7.36 -3.70 16.25
C PHE A 35 8.77 -4.26 16.38
N GLY A 36 9.63 -3.54 17.11
CA GLY A 36 10.83 -4.17 17.66
C GLY A 36 10.44 -5.14 18.79
N TYR A 37 11.34 -6.04 19.14
CA TYR A 37 11.18 -6.95 20.28
C TYR A 37 12.40 -6.86 21.18
N LYS A 38 12.19 -6.58 22.46
CA LYS A 38 13.25 -6.49 23.48
C LYS A 38 12.64 -6.65 24.87
N ASN A 39 13.39 -7.27 25.80
CA ASN A 39 12.96 -7.48 27.18
C ASN A 39 11.55 -8.09 27.27
N ASP A 40 11.32 -9.17 26.51
CA ASP A 40 10.06 -9.91 26.47
C ASP A 40 8.82 -9.02 26.14
N SER A 41 9.04 -7.89 25.44
CA SER A 41 8.01 -6.89 25.10
C SER A 41 8.11 -6.44 23.64
N TYR A 42 6.98 -5.97 23.09
CA TYR A 42 7.00 -5.17 21.88
C TYR A 42 7.63 -3.81 22.17
N THR A 43 8.25 -3.22 21.15
CA THR A 43 8.85 -1.90 21.25
C THR A 43 8.56 -1.02 20.04
N MET A 44 8.47 0.28 20.30
CA MET A 44 8.42 1.34 19.30
C MET A 44 9.27 2.52 19.78
N MET A 45 9.63 3.40 18.86
CA MET A 45 10.23 4.70 19.19
C MET A 45 9.11 5.73 19.38
N ASP A 46 9.16 6.44 20.50
CA ASP A 46 8.39 7.65 20.76
C ASP A 46 9.38 8.82 20.89
N GLY A 47 9.53 9.57 19.79
CA GLY A 47 10.66 10.48 19.62
C GLY A 47 12.00 9.73 19.73
N GLU A 48 12.82 10.12 20.70
CA GLU A 48 14.12 9.50 20.96
C GLU A 48 14.04 8.34 21.97
N SER A 49 12.88 8.14 22.61
CA SER A 49 12.71 7.13 23.66
C SER A 49 12.13 5.83 23.12
N GLN A 50 12.69 4.70 23.51
CA GLN A 50 12.12 3.38 23.22
C GLN A 50 11.06 3.04 24.26
N ILE A 51 9.81 2.84 23.81
CA ILE A 51 8.70 2.41 24.67
C ILE A 51 8.52 0.89 24.60
N PHE A 52 8.04 0.30 25.70
CA PHE A 52 7.81 -1.14 25.85
C PHE A 52 6.35 -1.39 26.20
N PHE A 53 5.72 -2.37 25.55
CA PHE A 53 4.32 -2.69 25.79
C PHE A 53 3.98 -4.14 25.42
N SER A 54 2.90 -4.66 25.98
CA SER A 54 2.31 -5.97 25.66
C SER A 54 1.23 -5.89 24.58
N LYS A 55 0.59 -4.73 24.42
CA LYS A 55 -0.49 -4.50 23.46
C LYS A 55 -0.50 -3.10 22.89
N SER A 56 -1.09 -2.97 21.71
CA SER A 56 -1.40 -1.70 21.07
C SER A 56 -2.85 -1.70 20.59
N ASN A 57 -3.50 -0.54 20.68
CA ASN A 57 -4.85 -0.33 20.13
C ASN A 57 -4.82 0.35 18.75
N VAL A 58 -3.64 0.54 18.15
CA VAL A 58 -3.47 1.08 16.79
C VAL A 58 -3.85 0.04 15.72
N PRO A 59 -3.35 -1.21 15.77
CA PRO A 59 -3.64 -2.18 14.72
C PRO A 59 -5.07 -2.70 14.82
N ILE A 60 -5.62 -3.17 13.69
CA ILE A 60 -6.99 -3.69 13.62
C ILE A 60 -7.25 -4.79 14.66
N LYS A 61 -8.53 -4.99 15.02
CA LYS A 61 -8.96 -5.86 16.11
C LYS A 61 -8.38 -7.29 16.05
N MET A 62 -8.29 -7.86 14.84
CA MET A 62 -7.70 -9.19 14.68
C MET A 62 -6.26 -9.26 15.21
N ILE A 63 -5.48 -8.20 15.03
CA ILE A 63 -4.12 -8.12 15.59
C ILE A 63 -4.21 -7.76 17.08
N SER A 64 -4.84 -6.64 17.43
CA SER A 64 -4.80 -6.10 18.80
C SER A 64 -5.36 -7.06 19.86
N ASN A 65 -6.38 -7.86 19.52
CA ASN A 65 -6.96 -8.85 20.43
C ASN A 65 -6.02 -10.03 20.72
N ASN A 66 -5.07 -10.33 19.83
CA ASN A 66 -4.19 -11.50 19.94
C ASN A 66 -2.76 -11.14 20.39
N MET A 67 -2.39 -9.86 20.41
CA MET A 67 -1.01 -9.43 20.72
C MET A 67 -0.51 -9.94 22.08
N GLU A 68 -1.28 -9.78 23.17
CA GLU A 68 -0.80 -10.17 24.50
C GLU A 68 -0.57 -11.68 24.61
N CYS A 69 -1.50 -12.48 24.07
CA CYS A 69 -1.38 -13.95 24.08
C CYS A 69 -0.22 -14.43 23.20
N ILE A 70 -0.06 -13.86 21.99
CA ILE A 70 1.04 -14.22 21.09
C ILE A 70 2.39 -13.89 21.73
N LEU A 71 2.52 -12.70 22.34
CA LEU A 71 3.73 -12.31 23.04
C LEU A 71 4.03 -13.24 24.21
N HIS A 72 3.01 -13.60 24.99
CA HIS A 72 3.15 -14.56 26.10
C HIS A 72 3.67 -15.92 25.62
N ASP A 73 3.04 -16.50 24.59
CA ASP A 73 3.45 -17.79 24.02
C ASP A 73 4.90 -17.77 23.50
N ILE A 74 5.30 -16.69 22.81
CA ILE A 74 6.68 -16.49 22.35
C ILE A 74 7.65 -16.44 23.53
N ASN A 75 7.30 -15.69 24.58
CA ASN A 75 8.17 -15.50 25.75
C ASN A 75 8.35 -16.77 26.59
N CYS A 76 7.36 -17.67 26.58
CA CYS A 76 7.42 -18.98 27.22
C CYS A 76 8.40 -19.92 26.51
N SER A 77 8.75 -19.68 25.24
CA SER A 77 9.73 -20.46 24.51
C SER A 77 11.11 -19.80 24.51
N LYS A 78 12.11 -20.53 25.03
CA LYS A 78 13.53 -20.15 24.90
C LYS A 78 13.99 -20.14 23.44
N THR A 79 13.48 -21.06 22.62
CA THR A 79 13.86 -21.16 21.20
C THR A 79 13.34 -19.96 20.41
N LEU A 80 12.05 -19.61 20.58
CA LEU A 80 11.40 -18.54 19.82
C LEU A 80 11.85 -17.14 20.24
N LYS A 81 12.19 -16.91 21.51
CA LYS A 81 12.72 -15.58 21.90
C LYS A 81 14.20 -15.37 21.61
N ASN A 82 14.97 -16.45 21.46
CA ASN A 82 16.42 -16.35 21.25
C ASN A 82 16.74 -15.60 19.94
N LYS A 83 17.39 -14.43 20.07
CA LYS A 83 17.76 -13.52 18.98
C LYS A 83 16.58 -13.04 18.12
N LEU A 84 15.35 -13.10 18.64
CA LEU A 84 14.20 -12.38 18.08
C LEU A 84 14.44 -10.88 18.28
N PHE A 85 14.18 -10.06 17.26
CA PHE A 85 14.33 -8.60 17.37
C PHE A 85 13.18 -7.81 16.74
N GLY A 86 12.30 -8.46 15.98
CA GLY A 86 11.15 -7.81 15.37
C GLY A 86 9.95 -8.75 15.28
N ILE A 87 8.76 -8.19 15.49
CA ILE A 87 7.48 -8.88 15.32
C ILE A 87 6.58 -7.96 14.48
N ASN A 88 6.27 -8.42 13.28
CA ASN A 88 5.48 -7.66 12.31
C ASN A 88 4.15 -8.35 12.06
N TYR A 89 3.09 -7.56 11.94
CA TYR A 89 1.75 -8.06 11.66
C TYR A 89 1.22 -7.47 10.36
N ARG A 90 0.60 -8.31 9.56
CA ARG A 90 -0.22 -7.92 8.41
C ARG A 90 -1.55 -8.63 8.47
N SER A 91 -2.64 -7.91 8.26
CA SER A 91 -3.98 -8.48 8.38
C SER A 91 -5.00 -7.78 7.49
N ASN A 92 -5.90 -8.56 6.91
CA ASN A 92 -7.11 -8.06 6.23
C ASN A 92 -8.37 -8.22 7.11
N ASN A 93 -8.17 -8.36 8.43
CA ASN A 93 -9.21 -8.64 9.44
C ASN A 93 -9.84 -10.05 9.36
N VAL A 94 -9.46 -10.88 8.39
CA VAL A 94 -9.86 -12.28 8.28
C VAL A 94 -8.66 -13.20 8.51
N THR A 95 -7.58 -12.95 7.78
CA THR A 95 -6.30 -13.64 7.83
C THR A 95 -5.26 -12.67 8.37
N THR A 96 -4.40 -13.16 9.27
CA THR A 96 -3.25 -12.41 9.79
C THR A 96 -1.97 -13.19 9.59
N ILE A 97 -0.92 -12.50 9.16
CA ILE A 97 0.44 -13.00 9.14
C ILE A 97 1.21 -12.32 10.26
N CYS A 98 1.76 -13.11 11.17
CA CYS A 98 2.69 -12.71 12.22
C CYS A 98 4.10 -13.12 11.81
N THR A 99 4.91 -12.15 11.39
CA THR A 99 6.29 -12.37 10.95
C THR A 99 7.25 -12.11 12.11
N LEU A 100 7.99 -13.14 12.52
CA LEU A 100 9.04 -13.10 13.55
C LEU A 100 10.42 -12.98 12.88
N ILE A 101 11.19 -11.96 13.25
CA ILE A 101 12.45 -11.61 12.57
C ILE A 101 13.66 -11.82 13.50
N TYR A 102 14.68 -12.53 13.00
CA TYR A 102 15.77 -13.06 13.82
C TYR A 102 17.18 -12.68 13.35
N HIS A 103 18.08 -12.49 14.32
CA HIS A 103 19.54 -12.40 14.11
C HIS A 103 20.23 -13.77 14.28
N ARG A 104 19.56 -14.86 13.89
CA ARG A 104 20.12 -16.22 13.87
C ARG A 104 19.43 -17.06 12.79
N PRO A 105 20.08 -18.08 12.20
CA PRO A 105 19.38 -19.09 11.40
C PRO A 105 18.27 -19.76 12.22
N LEU A 106 17.21 -20.17 11.51
CA LEU A 106 16.10 -20.94 12.08
C LEU A 106 16.23 -22.41 11.64
N ASP A 107 15.86 -23.31 12.54
CA ASP A 107 16.05 -24.75 12.46
C ASP A 107 14.72 -25.50 12.63
N GLU A 108 14.77 -26.83 12.57
CA GLU A 108 13.59 -27.69 12.74
C GLU A 108 12.92 -27.52 14.10
N LYS A 109 13.71 -27.29 15.15
CA LYS A 109 13.17 -27.01 16.49
C LYS A 109 12.31 -25.75 16.49
N TRP A 110 12.77 -24.68 15.84
CA TRP A 110 11.97 -23.47 15.68
C TRP A 110 10.67 -23.73 14.91
N LEU A 111 10.73 -24.54 13.84
CA LEU A 111 9.55 -24.90 13.03
C LEU A 111 8.50 -25.68 13.83
N LEU A 112 8.92 -26.62 14.67
CA LEU A 112 8.02 -27.38 15.54
C LEU A 112 7.33 -26.46 16.56
N GLU A 113 8.12 -25.69 17.31
CA GLU A 113 7.57 -24.84 18.37
C GLU A 113 6.65 -23.72 17.84
N ILE A 114 6.97 -23.14 16.67
CA ILE A 114 6.08 -22.14 16.08
C ILE A 114 4.79 -22.76 15.56
N LYS A 115 4.82 -24.02 15.11
CA LYS A 115 3.64 -24.73 14.64
C LYS A 115 2.68 -25.01 15.80
N ASP A 116 3.22 -25.43 16.95
CA ASP A 116 2.45 -25.61 18.18
C ASP A 116 1.75 -24.32 18.64
N ILE A 117 2.39 -23.15 18.45
CA ILE A 117 1.75 -21.86 18.70
C ILE A 117 0.69 -21.58 17.64
N GLU A 118 1.01 -21.71 16.36
CA GLU A 118 0.10 -21.42 15.26
C GLU A 118 -1.24 -22.15 15.40
N ASP A 119 -1.20 -23.43 15.80
CA ASP A 119 -2.40 -24.26 15.95
C ASP A 119 -3.35 -23.78 17.07
N LYS A 120 -2.90 -22.89 17.97
CA LYS A 120 -3.74 -22.22 18.97
C LYS A 120 -4.56 -21.07 18.39
N TYR A 121 -4.15 -20.50 17.25
CA TYR A 121 -4.73 -19.28 16.71
C TYR A 121 -5.47 -19.52 15.40
N LYS A 122 -6.77 -19.22 15.40
CA LYS A 122 -7.57 -19.28 14.19
C LYS A 122 -7.18 -18.15 13.22
N ASN A 123 -6.84 -18.50 12.00
CA ASN A 123 -6.50 -17.59 10.89
C ASN A 123 -5.29 -16.67 11.14
N ILE A 124 -4.41 -17.02 12.09
CA ILE A 124 -3.12 -16.35 12.29
C ILE A 124 -2.02 -17.32 11.89
N PHE A 125 -1.23 -16.92 10.91
CA PHE A 125 -0.13 -17.71 10.39
C PHE A 125 1.19 -17.09 10.83
N PHE A 126 2.16 -17.94 11.17
CA PHE A 126 3.45 -17.49 11.65
C PHE A 126 4.55 -17.73 10.62
N VAL A 127 5.33 -16.68 10.39
CA VAL A 127 6.42 -16.68 9.41
C VAL A 127 7.72 -16.33 10.14
N GLY A 128 8.75 -17.14 9.96
CA GLY A 128 10.10 -16.84 10.45
C GLY A 128 10.93 -16.19 9.36
N ARG A 129 11.62 -15.10 9.69
CA ARG A 129 12.58 -14.45 8.78
C ARG A 129 13.96 -14.36 9.38
N SER A 130 14.95 -14.79 8.59
CA SER A 130 16.36 -14.70 8.97
C SER A 130 17.26 -14.64 7.74
N LYS A 131 18.13 -13.62 7.67
CA LYS A 131 19.12 -13.45 6.58
C LYS A 131 18.51 -13.65 5.17
N GLY A 132 17.32 -13.09 4.93
CA GLY A 132 16.61 -13.19 3.64
C GLY A 132 15.89 -14.52 3.38
N LYS A 133 15.94 -15.49 4.29
CA LYS A 133 15.18 -16.74 4.23
C LYS A 133 13.85 -16.63 4.95
N ILE A 134 12.88 -17.41 4.49
CA ILE A 134 11.51 -17.50 5.00
C ILE A 134 11.29 -18.93 5.51
N TYR A 135 10.63 -19.05 6.66
CA TYR A 135 10.36 -20.31 7.37
C TYR A 135 8.91 -20.34 7.86
N GLY A 136 8.37 -21.53 8.11
CA GLY A 136 7.04 -21.70 8.67
C GLY A 136 5.93 -21.65 7.60
N SER A 137 4.82 -21.03 7.96
CA SER A 137 3.65 -20.92 7.08
C SER A 137 3.89 -20.05 5.86
N SER A 138 2.97 -20.10 4.90
CA SER A 138 3.00 -19.20 3.76
C SER A 138 2.95 -17.75 4.22
N ASN A 139 3.84 -16.93 3.66
CA ASN A 139 3.86 -15.49 3.89
C ASN A 139 2.89 -14.74 2.97
N GLU A 140 2.07 -15.45 2.19
CA GLU A 140 1.16 -14.87 1.21
C GLU A 140 -0.31 -15.15 1.59
N TYR A 141 -1.19 -14.21 1.29
CA TYR A 141 -2.63 -14.35 1.51
C TYR A 141 -3.44 -13.58 0.47
N TRP A 142 -4.72 -13.91 0.37
CA TRP A 142 -5.67 -13.17 -0.45
C TRP A 142 -6.41 -12.15 0.42
N SER A 143 -6.38 -10.90 0.00
CA SER A 143 -7.25 -9.84 0.48
C SER A 143 -8.29 -9.50 -0.59
N ASN A 144 -9.23 -8.64 -0.26
CA ASN A 144 -10.13 -8.05 -1.25
C ASN A 144 -10.50 -6.61 -0.87
N VAL A 145 -10.90 -5.87 -1.89
CA VAL A 145 -11.63 -4.61 -1.73
C VAL A 145 -13.00 -4.80 -2.34
N MET A 146 -14.04 -4.33 -1.66
CA MET A 146 -15.39 -4.29 -2.19
C MET A 146 -15.68 -2.90 -2.76
N LEU A 147 -16.12 -2.84 -4.02
CA LEU A 147 -16.57 -1.61 -4.68
C LEU A 147 -17.84 -1.96 -5.48
N ASN A 148 -18.91 -1.20 -5.30
CA ASN A 148 -20.20 -1.40 -6.00
C ASN A 148 -20.72 -2.85 -5.95
N ASN A 149 -20.65 -3.50 -4.78
CA ASN A 149 -21.03 -4.90 -4.54
C ASN A 149 -20.18 -5.96 -5.28
N GLU A 150 -19.07 -5.56 -5.92
CA GLU A 150 -18.10 -6.49 -6.49
C GLU A 150 -16.84 -6.58 -5.61
N TYR A 151 -16.28 -7.79 -5.51
CA TYR A 151 -15.03 -8.03 -4.80
C TYR A 151 -13.85 -8.10 -5.76
N PHE A 152 -12.85 -7.28 -5.51
CA PHE A 152 -11.57 -7.26 -6.23
C PHE A 152 -10.53 -7.97 -5.35
N TRP A 153 -10.15 -9.19 -5.73
CA TRP A 153 -9.22 -10.03 -5.00
C TRP A 153 -7.78 -9.61 -5.25
N ILE A 154 -7.03 -9.36 -4.18
CA ILE A 154 -5.65 -8.86 -4.24
C ILE A 154 -4.76 -9.85 -3.50
N LYS A 155 -3.82 -10.46 -4.21
CA LYS A 155 -2.77 -11.28 -3.60
C LYS A 155 -1.77 -10.35 -2.91
N GLN A 156 -1.41 -10.67 -1.68
CA GLN A 156 -0.47 -9.90 -0.87
C GLN A 156 0.50 -10.84 -0.16
N ASP A 157 1.62 -10.30 0.29
CA ASP A 157 2.53 -10.97 1.22
C ASP A 157 2.96 -10.05 2.36
N ASP A 158 3.87 -10.52 3.20
CA ASP A 158 4.42 -9.78 4.34
C ASP A 158 5.46 -8.70 3.99
N GLU A 159 5.76 -8.47 2.70
CA GLU A 159 6.71 -7.45 2.23
C GLU A 159 6.09 -6.42 1.27
N SER A 160 5.26 -6.84 0.31
CA SER A 160 4.68 -6.01 -0.75
C SER A 160 3.90 -4.82 -0.19
N PHE A 161 4.03 -3.63 -0.78
CA PHE A 161 3.29 -2.47 -0.30
C PHE A 161 1.77 -2.60 -0.56
N PHE A 162 0.98 -2.12 0.41
CA PHE A 162 -0.44 -1.83 0.30
C PHE A 162 -0.83 -0.77 1.33
N GLN A 163 -1.97 -0.12 1.11
CA GLN A 163 -2.43 0.98 1.95
C GLN A 163 -2.70 0.51 3.40
N PRO A 164 -2.08 1.14 4.42
CA PRO A 164 -2.03 0.59 5.77
C PRO A 164 -3.30 0.83 6.61
N ASN A 165 -4.24 1.65 6.12
CA ASN A 165 -5.47 1.96 6.84
C ASN A 165 -6.64 1.17 6.25
N PHE A 166 -7.10 0.17 7.01
CA PHE A 166 -8.15 -0.76 6.58
C PHE A 166 -9.45 -0.05 6.17
N TYR A 167 -9.81 1.03 6.88
CA TYR A 167 -11.06 1.75 6.65
C TYR A 167 -10.98 2.78 5.52
N LEU A 168 -9.79 3.37 5.28
CA LEU A 168 -9.64 4.43 4.29
C LEU A 168 -9.25 3.93 2.91
N MET A 169 -8.53 2.81 2.80
CA MET A 169 -8.16 2.27 1.48
C MET A 169 -9.37 2.09 0.54
N PRO A 170 -10.50 1.46 0.94
CA PRO A 170 -11.67 1.38 0.07
C PRO A 170 -12.29 2.74 -0.27
N ARG A 171 -12.19 3.72 0.65
CA ARG A 171 -12.71 5.08 0.44
C ARG A 171 -11.85 5.87 -0.55
N MET A 172 -10.54 5.67 -0.54
CA MET A 172 -9.62 6.25 -1.53
C MET A 172 -9.97 5.76 -2.94
N ILE A 173 -10.12 4.44 -3.09
CA ILE A 173 -10.53 3.81 -4.37
C ILE A 173 -11.88 4.38 -4.81
N ASN A 174 -12.88 4.38 -3.92
CA ASN A 174 -14.21 4.90 -4.23
C ASN A 174 -14.20 6.39 -4.61
N PHE A 175 -13.40 7.21 -3.91
CA PHE A 175 -13.26 8.63 -4.22
C PHE A 175 -12.75 8.84 -5.65
N ILE A 176 -11.70 8.10 -6.05
CA ILE A 176 -11.18 8.15 -7.41
C ILE A 176 -12.27 7.70 -8.39
N CYS A 177 -12.80 6.48 -8.24
CA CYS A 177 -13.80 5.90 -9.14
C CYS A 177 -15.05 6.77 -9.33
N LYS A 178 -15.53 7.44 -8.28
CA LYS A 178 -16.70 8.34 -8.34
C LYS A 178 -16.42 9.65 -9.06
N ASN A 179 -15.20 10.15 -8.97
CA ASN A 179 -14.81 11.46 -9.50
C ASN A 179 -14.06 11.38 -10.83
N LEU A 180 -13.89 10.18 -11.38
CA LEU A 180 -13.60 9.94 -12.78
C LEU A 180 -14.75 10.54 -13.62
N SER A 181 -14.50 11.69 -14.24
CA SER A 181 -15.47 12.58 -14.90
C SER A 181 -15.90 12.18 -16.32
N ILE A 182 -15.50 11.01 -16.82
CA ILE A 182 -15.66 10.62 -18.24
C ILE A 182 -16.29 9.23 -18.32
N ASN A 183 -16.99 8.97 -19.41
CA ASN A 183 -17.42 7.65 -19.82
C ASN A 183 -16.18 6.87 -20.32
N TYR A 184 -15.28 6.43 -19.42
CA TYR A 184 -13.91 5.93 -19.72
C TYR A 184 -13.85 4.58 -20.48
N GLN A 185 -14.96 4.07 -21.01
CA GLN A 185 -14.97 2.86 -21.83
C GLN A 185 -14.09 2.95 -23.09
N SER A 186 -13.65 4.14 -23.49
CA SER A 186 -12.77 4.36 -24.66
C SER A 186 -11.36 4.88 -24.34
N SER A 187 -11.06 5.20 -23.08
CA SER A 187 -9.79 5.82 -22.66
C SER A 187 -8.88 4.83 -21.93
N ASN A 188 -7.57 5.06 -21.98
CA ASN A 188 -6.58 4.17 -21.35
C ASN A 188 -5.87 4.83 -20.16
N LEU A 189 -5.58 4.01 -19.13
CA LEU A 189 -4.89 4.43 -17.91
C LEU A 189 -3.44 3.93 -17.90
N LEU A 190 -2.51 4.82 -17.61
CA LEU A 190 -1.16 4.48 -17.14
C LEU A 190 -1.11 4.58 -15.62
N GLU A 191 -0.68 3.54 -14.91
CA GLU A 191 -0.44 3.60 -13.48
C GLU A 191 1.04 3.37 -13.18
N LEU A 192 1.68 4.32 -12.50
CA LEU A 192 3.04 4.16 -11.98
C LEU A 192 2.98 3.78 -10.50
N TYR A 193 3.94 2.97 -10.04
CA TYR A 193 4.02 2.52 -8.64
C TYR A 193 2.81 1.67 -8.21
N CYS A 194 2.32 0.81 -9.12
CA CYS A 194 1.05 0.11 -8.90
C CYS A 194 1.06 -0.90 -7.74
N GLY A 195 2.23 -1.25 -7.21
CA GLY A 195 2.37 -2.23 -6.14
C GLY A 195 1.75 -3.57 -6.52
N CYS A 196 0.89 -4.10 -5.65
CA CYS A 196 0.11 -5.32 -5.91
C CYS A 196 -1.22 -5.07 -6.66
N GLY A 197 -1.43 -3.85 -7.17
CA GLY A 197 -2.60 -3.42 -7.94
C GLY A 197 -3.80 -2.99 -7.10
N THR A 198 -3.54 -2.27 -6.00
CA THR A 198 -4.60 -1.76 -5.11
C THR A 198 -5.58 -0.86 -5.86
N PHE A 199 -5.07 0.02 -6.74
CA PHE A 199 -5.89 0.87 -7.59
C PHE A 199 -6.10 0.26 -8.98
N THR A 200 -5.08 -0.40 -9.55
CA THR A 200 -5.16 -1.06 -10.87
C THR A 200 -6.41 -1.91 -11.05
N LEU A 201 -6.68 -2.80 -10.09
CA LEU A 201 -7.73 -3.81 -10.22
C LEU A 201 -9.13 -3.15 -10.24
N PRO A 202 -9.53 -2.29 -9.26
CA PRO A 202 -10.80 -1.58 -9.35
C PRO A 202 -10.90 -0.62 -10.55
N LEU A 203 -9.85 0.13 -10.86
CA LEU A 203 -9.88 1.12 -11.94
C LEU A 203 -10.01 0.48 -13.31
N SER A 204 -9.54 -0.75 -13.50
CA SER A 204 -9.71 -1.47 -14.78
C SER A 204 -11.16 -1.64 -15.25
N LYS A 205 -12.15 -1.49 -14.35
CA LYS A 205 -13.57 -1.49 -14.71
C LYS A 205 -14.03 -0.20 -15.39
N TYR A 206 -13.27 0.88 -15.22
CA TYR A 206 -13.61 2.19 -15.73
C TYR A 206 -12.90 2.45 -17.05
N PHE A 207 -11.68 1.97 -17.25
CA PHE A 207 -10.88 2.22 -18.46
C PHE A 207 -11.00 1.11 -19.52
N ASN A 208 -10.88 1.47 -20.79
CA ASN A 208 -10.75 0.52 -21.90
C ASN A 208 -9.56 -0.41 -21.68
N PHE A 209 -8.41 0.16 -21.31
CA PHE A 209 -7.18 -0.56 -21.07
C PHE A 209 -6.36 0.10 -19.95
N VAL A 210 -5.67 -0.71 -19.15
CA VAL A 210 -4.77 -0.26 -18.08
C VAL A 210 -3.37 -0.82 -18.32
N PHE A 211 -2.37 0.05 -18.38
CA PHE A 211 -0.97 -0.32 -18.30
C PHE A 211 -0.41 0.07 -16.93
N ALA A 212 0.02 -0.90 -16.14
CA ALA A 212 0.49 -0.65 -14.78
C ALA A 212 1.95 -1.07 -14.61
N THR A 213 2.77 -0.20 -14.02
CA THR A 213 4.21 -0.44 -13.83
C THR A 213 4.62 -0.39 -12.36
N GLU A 214 5.53 -1.30 -12.01
CA GLU A 214 6.07 -1.45 -10.65
C GLU A 214 7.47 -2.06 -10.73
N ASN A 215 8.42 -1.60 -9.92
CA ASN A 215 9.79 -2.12 -9.96
C ASN A 215 9.96 -3.41 -9.12
N ASN A 216 9.09 -3.62 -8.13
CA ASN A 216 9.16 -4.73 -7.21
C ASN A 216 8.65 -6.03 -7.86
N ARG A 217 9.57 -7.00 -7.98
CA ARG A 217 9.28 -8.31 -8.61
C ARG A 217 8.14 -9.07 -7.94
N LYS A 218 8.06 -9.06 -6.61
CA LYS A 218 7.01 -9.80 -5.88
C LYS A 218 5.66 -9.12 -6.07
N ALA A 219 5.61 -7.80 -5.96
CA ALA A 219 4.39 -7.02 -6.17
C ALA A 219 3.79 -7.26 -7.58
N ILE A 220 4.62 -7.24 -8.64
CA ILE A 220 4.20 -7.61 -10.00
C ILE A 220 3.70 -9.05 -10.10
N SER A 221 4.35 -10.01 -9.42
CA SER A 221 3.91 -11.41 -9.39
C SER A 221 2.53 -11.56 -8.73
N HIS A 222 2.30 -10.83 -7.63
CA HIS A 222 1.01 -10.77 -6.96
C HIS A 222 -0.06 -10.11 -7.82
N LEU A 223 0.26 -9.00 -8.49
CA LEU A 223 -0.66 -8.33 -9.40
C LEU A 223 -1.05 -9.25 -10.56
N HIS A 224 -0.09 -9.93 -11.19
CA HIS A 224 -0.38 -10.93 -12.22
C HIS A 224 -1.34 -12.03 -11.74
N SER A 225 -1.12 -12.55 -10.52
CA SER A 225 -2.01 -13.54 -9.91
C SER A 225 -3.40 -12.98 -9.63
N SER A 226 -3.47 -11.71 -9.22
CA SER A 226 -4.72 -11.00 -8.95
C SER A 226 -5.52 -10.71 -10.23
N ILE A 227 -4.85 -10.30 -11.31
CA ILE A 227 -5.46 -10.13 -12.64
C ILE A 227 -6.15 -11.44 -13.07
N LYS A 228 -5.44 -12.57 -12.96
CA LYS A 228 -6.00 -13.90 -13.25
C LYS A 228 -7.18 -14.24 -12.34
N LYS A 229 -7.06 -14.01 -11.03
CA LYS A 229 -8.09 -14.35 -10.04
C LYS A 229 -9.39 -13.57 -10.26
N ASN A 230 -9.31 -12.34 -10.75
CA ASN A 230 -10.45 -11.48 -11.07
C ASN A 230 -10.91 -11.58 -12.54
N ASN A 231 -10.23 -12.38 -13.37
CA ASN A 231 -10.51 -12.55 -14.79
C ASN A 231 -10.43 -11.23 -15.62
N PHE A 232 -9.53 -10.31 -15.26
CA PHE A 232 -9.31 -9.11 -16.06
C PHE A 232 -8.53 -9.43 -17.34
N LYS A 233 -8.97 -8.86 -18.45
CA LYS A 233 -8.36 -9.04 -19.78
C LYS A 233 -7.77 -7.75 -20.35
N ASN A 234 -8.11 -6.61 -19.75
CA ASN A 234 -7.73 -5.28 -20.21
C ASN A 234 -6.62 -4.64 -19.36
N ILE A 235 -5.87 -5.45 -18.61
CA ILE A 235 -4.73 -4.98 -17.81
C ILE A 235 -3.47 -5.63 -18.38
N ASN A 236 -2.50 -4.79 -18.75
CA ASN A 236 -1.13 -5.24 -18.96
C ASN A 236 -0.21 -4.64 -17.90
N ILE A 237 0.82 -5.39 -17.52
CA ILE A 237 1.74 -4.99 -16.47
C ILE A 237 3.18 -5.11 -16.96
N ALA A 238 4.04 -4.23 -16.48
CA ALA A 238 5.47 -4.34 -16.73
C ALA A 238 6.25 -4.09 -15.44
N ARG A 239 7.29 -4.90 -15.22
CA ARG A 239 8.22 -4.62 -14.13
C ARG A 239 9.17 -3.51 -14.56
N LEU A 240 8.86 -2.25 -14.28
CA LEU A 240 9.66 -1.08 -14.63
C LEU A 240 9.60 -0.06 -13.49
N SER A 241 10.68 0.70 -13.26
CA SER A 241 10.58 1.94 -12.49
C SER A 241 9.81 3.01 -13.29
N ASP A 242 9.53 4.12 -12.63
CA ASP A 242 9.02 5.33 -13.26
C ASP A 242 9.96 5.84 -14.37
N LEU A 243 11.26 5.98 -14.10
CA LEU A 243 12.24 6.41 -15.10
C LEU A 243 12.32 5.43 -16.26
N GLU A 244 12.35 4.11 -16.00
CA GLU A 244 12.35 3.09 -17.05
C GLU A 244 11.06 3.14 -17.88
N THR A 245 9.93 3.48 -17.26
CA THR A 245 8.64 3.67 -17.96
C THR A 245 8.72 4.89 -18.88
N ILE A 246 9.25 6.02 -18.41
CA ILE A 246 9.43 7.24 -19.23
C ILE A 246 10.36 6.96 -20.43
N GLU A 247 11.47 6.26 -20.19
CA GLU A 247 12.37 5.82 -21.27
C GLU A 247 11.66 4.91 -22.27
N ALA A 248 10.78 4.02 -21.81
CA ALA A 248 10.00 3.14 -22.67
C ALA A 248 9.04 3.93 -23.59
N PHE A 249 8.34 4.93 -23.04
CA PHE A 249 7.50 5.85 -23.83
C PHE A 249 8.31 6.70 -24.81
N SER A 250 9.60 6.92 -24.53
CA SER A 250 10.54 7.58 -25.45
C SER A 250 11.11 6.64 -26.51
N GLY A 251 10.72 5.35 -26.51
CA GLY A 251 11.10 4.36 -27.53
C GLY A 251 12.17 3.36 -27.11
N LYS A 252 12.69 3.45 -25.88
CA LYS A 252 13.65 2.45 -25.36
C LYS A 252 12.94 1.12 -25.13
N THR A 253 13.49 0.03 -25.65
CA THR A 253 12.90 -1.29 -25.47
C THR A 253 13.46 -1.97 -24.23
N PHE A 254 12.58 -2.60 -23.46
CA PHE A 254 12.94 -3.42 -22.33
C PHE A 254 12.40 -4.82 -22.55
N ARG A 255 13.22 -5.85 -22.30
CA ARG A 255 12.75 -7.25 -22.32
C ARG A 255 11.51 -7.45 -21.44
N ARG A 256 11.41 -6.72 -20.33
CA ARG A 256 10.31 -6.77 -19.34
C ARG A 256 8.99 -6.17 -19.84
N LEU A 257 8.97 -5.48 -20.98
CA LEU A 257 7.75 -5.05 -21.67
C LEU A 257 7.09 -6.19 -22.45
N ASN A 258 7.77 -7.33 -22.63
CA ASN A 258 7.26 -8.50 -23.34
C ASN A 258 6.65 -8.17 -24.72
N ASN A 259 7.33 -7.32 -25.50
CA ASN A 259 6.88 -6.84 -26.82
C ASN A 259 5.55 -6.07 -26.81
N PHE A 260 5.11 -5.57 -25.66
CA PHE A 260 3.97 -4.67 -25.59
C PHE A 260 4.29 -3.36 -26.31
N ASP A 261 3.52 -3.05 -27.35
CA ASP A 261 3.69 -1.82 -28.12
C ASP A 261 2.95 -0.65 -27.44
N LEU A 262 3.69 0.13 -26.67
CA LEU A 262 3.17 1.32 -26.00
C LEU A 262 2.64 2.37 -26.99
N LYS A 263 3.17 2.42 -28.22
CA LYS A 263 2.77 3.42 -29.23
C LYS A 263 1.39 3.14 -29.82
N SER A 264 0.93 1.90 -29.76
CA SER A 264 -0.41 1.50 -30.20
C SER A 264 -1.53 1.97 -29.25
N TYR A 265 -1.19 2.54 -28.09
CA TYR A 265 -2.16 3.01 -27.10
C TYR A 265 -2.00 4.50 -26.84
N LYS A 266 -3.11 5.25 -26.88
CA LYS A 266 -3.19 6.61 -26.35
C LYS A 266 -3.60 6.53 -24.89
N PHE A 267 -2.74 6.95 -23.97
CA PHE A 267 -3.07 7.03 -22.55
C PHE A 267 -3.50 8.45 -22.21
N ASP A 268 -4.77 8.62 -21.83
CA ASP A 268 -5.36 9.92 -21.54
C ASP A 268 -5.19 10.27 -20.06
N THR A 269 -5.18 9.24 -19.20
CA THR A 269 -5.08 9.38 -17.75
C THR A 269 -3.83 8.69 -17.23
N ILE A 270 -3.17 9.35 -16.27
CA ILE A 270 -2.08 8.76 -15.49
C ILE A 270 -2.43 8.77 -13.99
N LEU A 271 -2.18 7.65 -13.31
CA LEU A 271 -2.21 7.56 -11.85
C LEU A 271 -0.80 7.43 -11.30
N VAL A 272 -0.47 8.22 -10.27
CA VAL A 272 0.80 8.17 -9.56
C VAL A 272 0.59 8.15 -8.04
N ASP A 273 1.26 7.22 -7.37
CA ASP A 273 1.38 7.10 -5.91
C ASP A 273 2.88 7.03 -5.54
N PRO A 274 3.64 8.14 -5.70
CA PRO A 274 5.08 8.15 -5.52
C PRO A 274 5.50 8.00 -4.05
N PRO A 275 6.78 7.69 -3.78
CA PRO A 275 7.33 7.75 -2.43
C PRO A 275 7.25 9.18 -1.84
N ARG A 276 7.55 9.30 -0.54
CA ARG A 276 7.48 10.57 0.21
C ARG A 276 8.25 11.76 -0.38
N SER A 277 9.26 11.51 -1.20
CA SER A 277 10.02 12.54 -1.92
C SER A 277 9.20 13.27 -2.99
N GLY A 278 8.03 12.73 -3.35
CA GLY A 278 7.23 13.19 -4.48
C GLY A 278 7.80 12.75 -5.81
N LEU A 279 7.44 13.47 -6.87
CA LEU A 279 7.84 13.22 -8.25
C LEU A 279 9.23 13.80 -8.55
N SER A 280 10.01 13.11 -9.39
CA SER A 280 11.25 13.66 -9.95
C SER A 280 10.94 14.71 -11.03
N PRO A 281 11.88 15.62 -11.35
CA PRO A 281 11.71 16.55 -12.47
C PRO A 281 11.35 15.85 -13.79
N GLU A 282 12.00 14.73 -14.09
CA GLU A 282 11.74 13.91 -15.27
C GLU A 282 10.32 13.33 -15.25
N SER A 283 9.86 12.85 -14.08
CA SER A 283 8.49 12.38 -13.90
C SER A 283 7.48 13.50 -14.13
N ILE A 284 7.71 14.70 -13.58
CA ILE A 284 6.82 15.86 -13.76
C ILE A 284 6.68 16.23 -15.23
N ASP A 285 7.81 16.31 -15.96
CA ASP A 285 7.81 16.64 -17.38
C ASP A 285 7.08 15.60 -18.24
N PHE A 286 7.09 14.33 -17.81
CA PHE A 286 6.32 13.28 -18.45
C PHE A 286 4.84 13.34 -18.08
N ILE A 287 4.52 13.43 -16.79
CA ILE A 287 3.15 13.38 -16.23
C ILE A 287 2.31 14.57 -16.70
N LYS A 288 2.89 15.78 -16.82
CA LYS A 288 2.14 16.97 -17.25
C LYS A 288 1.55 16.87 -18.67
N LYS A 289 2.03 15.92 -19.48
CA LYS A 289 1.56 15.66 -20.85
C LYS A 289 0.21 14.94 -20.91
N PHE A 290 -0.23 14.35 -19.80
CA PHE A 290 -1.50 13.63 -19.74
C PHE A 290 -2.65 14.62 -19.56
N GLU A 291 -3.80 14.31 -20.18
CA GLU A 291 -5.01 15.14 -20.08
C GLU A 291 -5.53 15.14 -18.63
N GLN A 292 -5.48 13.98 -17.98
CA GLN A 292 -5.88 13.80 -16.60
C GLN A 292 -4.79 13.13 -15.75
N ILE A 293 -4.59 13.65 -14.55
CA ILE A 293 -3.64 13.11 -13.57
C ILE A 293 -4.41 12.77 -12.29
N ILE A 294 -4.27 11.54 -11.82
CA ILE A 294 -4.70 11.10 -10.49
C ILE A 294 -3.45 11.03 -9.63
N TYR A 295 -3.26 11.99 -8.74
CA TYR A 295 -2.08 12.08 -7.89
C TYR A 295 -2.46 11.76 -6.44
N ILE A 296 -1.94 10.64 -5.94
CA ILE A 296 -2.00 10.22 -4.55
C ILE A 296 -0.68 10.57 -3.86
N SER A 297 -0.71 11.16 -2.65
CA SER A 297 0.51 11.49 -1.91
C SER A 297 0.33 11.35 -0.40
N CYS A 298 1.29 10.69 0.25
CA CYS A 298 1.39 10.60 1.70
C CYS A 298 2.17 11.76 2.36
N ASN A 299 2.55 12.78 1.58
CA ASN A 299 3.28 13.97 2.02
C ASN A 299 2.68 15.24 1.40
N SER A 300 2.13 16.12 2.24
CA SER A 300 1.49 17.36 1.82
C SER A 300 2.47 18.35 1.19
N GLU A 301 3.69 18.47 1.72
CA GLU A 301 4.69 19.45 1.24
C GLU A 301 5.08 19.15 -0.22
N THR A 302 5.41 17.89 -0.51
CA THR A 302 5.79 17.49 -1.86
C THR A 302 4.59 17.47 -2.80
N PHE A 303 3.39 17.14 -2.31
CA PHE A 303 2.16 17.26 -3.10
C PHE A 303 1.94 18.69 -3.61
N PHE A 304 1.94 19.70 -2.73
CA PHE A 304 1.74 21.09 -3.15
C PHE A 304 2.89 21.66 -3.99
N ARG A 305 4.14 21.23 -3.73
CA ARG A 305 5.28 21.53 -4.61
C ARG A 305 5.03 21.01 -6.02
N ASP A 306 4.67 19.74 -6.13
CA ASP A 306 4.53 19.05 -7.42
C ASP A 306 3.31 19.56 -8.19
N LEU A 307 2.22 19.91 -7.51
CA LEU A 307 1.07 20.57 -8.14
C LEU A 307 1.44 21.86 -8.89
N LYS A 308 2.30 22.70 -8.30
CA LYS A 308 2.79 23.93 -8.94
C LYS A 308 3.59 23.63 -10.21
N LEU A 309 4.38 22.55 -10.18
CA LEU A 309 5.25 22.16 -11.30
C LEU A 309 4.49 21.44 -12.42
N LEU A 310 3.46 20.67 -12.07
CA LEU A 310 2.56 20.03 -13.04
C LEU A 310 1.74 21.05 -13.82
N ASN A 311 1.46 22.22 -13.23
CA ASN A 311 0.73 23.33 -13.84
C ASN A 311 -0.66 22.91 -14.37
N LYS A 312 -1.40 22.18 -13.53
CA LYS A 312 -2.75 21.66 -13.81
C LYS A 312 -3.70 22.13 -12.72
N LYS A 313 -4.99 22.30 -13.04
CA LYS A 313 -6.03 22.65 -12.07
C LYS A 313 -6.46 21.41 -11.29
N ILE A 314 -6.77 21.61 -10.02
CA ILE A 314 -7.39 20.56 -9.19
C ILE A 314 -8.90 20.60 -9.42
N ASN A 315 -9.44 19.56 -10.05
CA ASN A 315 -10.90 19.43 -10.20
C ASN A 315 -11.57 18.89 -8.95
N LYS A 316 -10.94 17.87 -8.35
CA LYS A 316 -11.41 17.17 -7.18
C LYS A 316 -10.22 16.85 -6.30
N SER A 317 -10.38 17.03 -5.00
CA SER A 317 -9.38 16.64 -4.03
C SER A 317 -10.02 16.01 -2.81
N ALA A 318 -9.21 15.20 -2.12
CA ALA A 318 -9.60 14.62 -0.86
C ALA A 318 -8.40 14.48 0.09
N ILE A 319 -8.70 14.66 1.37
CA ILE A 319 -7.81 14.47 2.51
C ILE A 319 -8.23 13.19 3.23
N PHE A 320 -7.30 12.28 3.44
CA PHE A 320 -7.51 11.03 4.13
C PHE A 320 -6.62 10.97 5.38
N ASP A 321 -7.23 10.82 6.56
CA ASP A 321 -6.50 10.61 7.83
C ASP A 321 -5.98 9.16 7.94
N GLN A 322 -5.12 8.78 7.00
CA GLN A 322 -4.59 7.42 6.87
C GLN A 322 -3.69 7.04 8.06
N PHE A 323 -2.98 8.01 8.61
CA PHE A 323 -2.00 7.83 9.69
C PHE A 323 -2.44 8.55 10.96
N VAL A 324 -3.50 8.06 11.60
CA VAL A 324 -4.09 8.69 12.79
C VAL A 324 -3.05 8.81 13.92
N ASN A 325 -3.14 9.90 14.69
CA ASN A 325 -2.20 10.26 15.76
C ASN A 325 -0.75 10.54 15.30
N THR A 326 -0.51 10.68 14.00
CA THR A 326 0.77 11.16 13.45
C THR A 326 0.56 12.46 12.68
N ARG A 327 1.65 13.14 12.33
CA ARG A 327 1.64 14.35 11.49
C ARG A 327 1.30 14.06 10.01
N HIS A 328 1.38 12.81 9.59
CA HIS A 328 1.22 12.43 8.19
C HIS A 328 -0.24 12.45 7.75
N ILE A 329 -0.46 12.88 6.52
CA ILE A 329 -1.77 12.95 5.87
C ILE A 329 -1.64 12.36 4.47
N GLU A 330 -2.71 11.73 4.01
CA GLU A 330 -2.78 11.19 2.66
C GLU A 330 -3.70 12.09 1.83
N LEU A 331 -3.26 12.45 0.64
CA LEU A 331 -3.94 13.37 -0.27
C LEU A 331 -4.22 12.68 -1.58
N ILE A 332 -5.36 13.00 -2.19
CA ILE A 332 -5.65 12.66 -3.57
C ILE A 332 -6.06 13.94 -4.30
N GLY A 333 -5.47 14.20 -5.46
CA GLY A 333 -5.89 15.22 -6.41
C GLY A 333 -6.20 14.60 -7.76
N ILE A 334 -7.34 14.94 -8.35
CA ILE A 334 -7.66 14.69 -9.75
C ILE A 334 -7.46 16.00 -10.49
N LEU A 335 -6.48 16.02 -11.39
CA LEU A 335 -5.99 17.21 -12.07
C LEU A 335 -6.23 17.13 -13.58
N ASN A 336 -6.51 18.27 -14.19
CA ASN A 336 -6.62 18.45 -15.64
C ASN A 336 -6.28 19.92 -16.02
N ASP A 337 -6.45 20.29 -17.30
CA ASP A 337 -6.12 21.62 -17.82
C ASP A 337 -7.00 22.79 -17.31
#